data_AF-A0A9E5WZD4-F1
#
_entry.id   AF-A0A9E5WZD4-F1
#
_cell.length_a   1.000
_cell.length_b   1.000
_cell.length_c   1.000
_cell.angle_alpha   90.00
_cell.angle_beta   90.00
_cell.angle_gamma   90.00
#
_symmetry.space_group_name_H-M   'P 1'
#
loop_
_entity.id
_entity.type
_entity.pdbx_description
1 polymer ?
#
loop_
_entity_poly.entity_id
_entity_poly.type
_entity_poly.pdbx_seq_one_letter_code
_entity_poly.pdbx_strand_id
1 'polypeptide(L)'
;MGHKAAIFFGLDEMMIRNAIIAFAAAGLLTTGAAAQQTAADYRQRQADLVALSAIFGEMHHIRRSCEPRLEADAWRQRMKRLVELEEPQAVARNDMVAAFNKAYSRAQARFPVCDRRARDYAAAKAAQGDKIVARLTEPLREAIEEDGTAFVLSGTQTPENRKDTD
;
A
#
# COMPACT_ATOMS: atom_id res chain seq x y z
N MET A 1 32.89 -76.14 27.39
CA MET A 1 31.90 -75.80 26.34
C MET A 1 30.66 -75.28 27.06
N GLY A 2 30.13 -74.08 26.88
CA GLY A 2 30.33 -73.02 25.91
C GLY A 2 29.02 -72.24 25.83
N HIS A 3 29.11 -70.91 25.79
CA HIS A 3 28.12 -69.94 25.28
C HIS A 3 26.94 -69.50 26.18
N LYS A 4 27.24 -68.42 26.93
CA LYS A 4 26.49 -67.17 27.07
C LYS A 4 25.13 -67.10 26.34
N ALA A 5 24.05 -66.87 27.09
CA ALA A 5 22.83 -66.23 26.60
C ALA A 5 22.93 -64.73 26.91
N ALA A 6 22.84 -63.91 25.87
CA ALA A 6 22.84 -62.46 25.96
C ALA A 6 21.67 -61.90 25.17
N ILE A 7 21.22 -60.72 25.61
CA ILE A 7 20.47 -59.69 24.87
C ILE A 7 18.95 -59.87 24.83
N PHE A 8 18.23 -58.93 25.43
CA PHE A 8 17.20 -58.09 24.79
C PHE A 8 16.71 -57.00 25.78
N PHE A 9 17.53 -55.96 25.96
CA PHE A 9 17.13 -54.65 26.50
C PHE A 9 17.67 -53.63 25.50
N GLY A 10 16.84 -52.94 24.73
CA GLY A 10 17.35 -51.80 23.94
C GLY A 10 16.64 -51.36 22.67
N LEU A 11 15.35 -51.64 22.44
CA LEU A 11 14.68 -51.17 21.20
C LEU A 11 13.39 -50.36 21.39
N ASP A 12 12.79 -50.30 22.59
CA ASP A 12 11.47 -49.65 22.75
C ASP A 12 11.48 -48.16 23.17
N GLU A 13 12.56 -47.63 23.76
CA GLU A 13 12.58 -46.20 24.19
C GLU A 13 13.00 -45.20 23.10
N MET A 14 13.68 -45.68 22.05
CA MET A 14 14.28 -44.81 21.03
C MET A 14 13.29 -44.40 19.94
N MET A 15 12.28 -45.24 19.67
CA MET A 15 11.24 -44.95 18.66
C MET A 15 10.21 -43.92 19.15
N ILE A 16 9.91 -43.90 20.46
CA ILE A 16 8.94 -42.97 21.05
C ILE A 16 9.51 -41.54 21.16
N ARG A 17 10.82 -41.39 21.44
CA ARG A 17 11.49 -40.08 21.45
C ARG A 17 11.58 -39.43 20.07
N ASN A 18 11.78 -40.22 19.00
CA ASN A 18 11.84 -39.69 17.64
C ASN A 18 10.47 -39.26 17.09
N ALA A 19 9.38 -39.91 17.52
CA ALA A 19 8.02 -39.52 17.14
C ALA A 19 7.61 -38.16 17.75
N ILE A 20 8.06 -37.86 18.97
CA ILE A 20 7.76 -36.57 19.65
C ILE A 20 8.53 -35.41 19.00
N ILE A 21 9.78 -35.64 18.55
CA ILE A 21 10.57 -34.62 17.83
C ILE A 21 9.97 -34.31 16.45
N ALA A 22 9.43 -35.31 15.75
CA ALA A 22 8.79 -35.11 14.45
C ALA A 22 7.47 -34.31 14.54
N PHE A 23 6.70 -34.47 15.63
CA PHE A 23 5.45 -33.71 15.82
C PHE A 23 5.67 -32.26 16.27
N ALA A 24 6.77 -31.94 16.95
CA ALA A 24 7.10 -30.57 17.37
C ALA A 24 7.59 -29.68 16.22
N ALA A 25 8.13 -30.26 15.13
CA ALA A 25 8.60 -29.51 13.97
C ALA A 25 7.50 -29.09 12.99
N ALA A 26 6.31 -29.72 13.04
CA ALA A 26 5.21 -29.45 12.10
C ALA A 26 4.30 -28.28 12.52
N GLY A 27 4.37 -27.83 13.79
CA GLY A 27 3.49 -26.77 14.32
C GLY A 27 3.96 -25.33 14.07
N LEU A 28 5.19 -25.11 13.58
CA LEU A 28 5.81 -23.77 13.52
C LEU A 28 5.64 -23.04 12.17
N LEU A 29 5.01 -23.64 11.17
CA LEU A 29 4.99 -23.09 9.80
C LEU A 29 3.78 -22.21 9.46
N THR A 30 2.77 -22.09 10.33
CA THR A 30 1.50 -21.42 9.97
C THR A 30 1.40 -19.95 10.38
N THR A 31 2.30 -19.42 11.22
CA THR A 31 2.23 -18.02 11.70
C THR A 31 2.93 -16.99 10.79
N GLY A 32 3.69 -17.44 9.77
CA GLY A 32 4.46 -16.53 8.91
C GLY A 32 3.66 -15.83 7.80
N ALA A 33 2.54 -16.41 7.36
CA ALA A 33 1.81 -15.93 6.17
C ALA A 33 1.19 -14.54 6.38
N ALA A 34 0.56 -14.29 7.53
CA ALA A 34 -0.11 -13.02 7.81
C ALA A 34 0.87 -11.84 7.98
N ALA A 35 1.99 -12.05 8.68
CA ALA A 35 3.02 -11.01 8.87
C ALA A 35 3.74 -10.65 7.55
N GLN A 36 3.90 -11.62 6.65
CA GLN A 36 4.50 -11.38 5.34
C GLN A 36 3.59 -10.56 4.42
N GLN A 37 2.27 -10.79 4.51
CA GLN A 37 1.27 -10.07 3.73
C GLN A 37 1.22 -8.58 4.13
N THR A 38 1.13 -8.27 5.42
CA THR A 38 1.09 -6.87 5.89
C THR A 38 2.35 -6.09 5.53
N ALA A 39 3.51 -6.75 5.57
CA ALA A 39 4.77 -6.14 5.14
C ALA A 39 4.80 -5.88 3.62
N ALA A 40 4.18 -6.75 2.81
CA ALA A 40 4.05 -6.54 1.37
C ALA A 40 3.12 -5.36 1.05
N ASP A 41 1.98 -5.29 1.72
CA ASP A 41 1.00 -4.21 1.54
C ASP A 41 1.61 -2.85 1.92
N TYR A 42 2.34 -2.79 3.04
CA TYR A 42 3.08 -1.59 3.43
C TYR A 42 4.10 -1.16 2.36
N ARG A 43 4.92 -2.08 1.84
CA ARG A 43 5.91 -1.77 0.80
C ARG A 43 5.25 -1.27 -0.48
N GLN A 44 4.14 -1.89 -0.89
CA GLN A 44 3.40 -1.49 -2.07
C GLN A 44 2.82 -0.08 -1.90
N ARG A 45 2.25 0.22 -0.71
CA ARG A 45 1.76 1.56 -0.38
C ARG A 45 2.86 2.62 -0.47
N GLN A 46 4.03 2.34 0.10
CA GLN A 46 5.18 3.25 0.01
C GLN A 46 5.63 3.46 -1.44
N ALA A 47 5.67 2.40 -2.24
CA ALA A 47 6.01 2.47 -3.65
C ALA A 47 4.99 3.33 -4.44
N ASP A 48 3.70 3.20 -4.12
CA ASP A 48 2.62 3.98 -4.74
C ASP A 48 2.70 5.47 -4.36
N LEU A 49 3.03 5.80 -3.11
CA LEU A 49 3.27 7.20 -2.69
C LEU A 49 4.46 7.83 -3.43
N VAL A 50 5.56 7.11 -3.58
CA VAL A 50 6.74 7.56 -4.33
C VAL A 50 6.40 7.73 -5.81
N ALA A 51 5.65 6.79 -6.40
CA ALA A 51 5.22 6.86 -7.79
C ALA A 51 4.26 8.04 -8.06
N LEU A 52 3.30 8.29 -7.16
CA LEU A 52 2.40 9.44 -7.25
C LEU A 52 3.18 10.76 -7.14
N SER A 53 4.16 10.82 -6.24
CA SER A 53 5.04 11.98 -6.07
C SER A 53 5.83 12.28 -7.35
N ALA A 54 6.33 11.24 -8.04
CA ALA A 54 6.97 11.39 -9.34
C ALA A 54 6.01 11.98 -10.39
N ILE A 55 4.77 11.49 -10.47
CA ILE A 55 3.75 12.01 -11.38
C ILE A 55 3.48 13.49 -11.10
N PHE A 56 3.36 13.90 -9.84
CA PHE A 56 3.21 15.31 -9.49
C PHE A 56 4.38 16.17 -9.97
N GLY A 57 5.62 15.64 -9.92
CA GLY A 57 6.80 16.30 -10.45
C GLY A 57 6.74 16.52 -11.97
N GLU A 58 6.36 15.48 -12.73
CA GLU A 58 6.22 15.59 -14.19
C GLU A 58 5.10 16.58 -14.57
N MET A 59 3.96 16.47 -13.90
CA MET A 59 2.80 17.34 -14.13
C MET A 59 3.11 18.78 -13.78
N HIS A 60 3.88 19.02 -12.73
CA HIS A 60 4.30 20.36 -12.33
C HIS A 60 5.09 21.07 -13.43
N HIS A 61 6.06 20.40 -14.05
CA HIS A 61 6.82 20.98 -15.16
C HIS A 61 5.93 21.25 -16.39
N ILE A 62 5.19 20.23 -16.84
CA ILE A 62 4.42 20.32 -18.08
C ILE A 62 3.29 21.34 -17.97
N ARG A 63 2.53 21.33 -16.87
CA ARG A 63 1.41 22.27 -16.68
C ARG A 63 1.90 23.71 -16.45
N ARG A 64 3.06 23.91 -15.82
CA ARG A 64 3.70 25.24 -15.76
C ARG A 64 4.04 25.76 -17.16
N SER A 65 4.47 24.89 -18.07
CA SER A 65 4.82 25.26 -19.44
C SER A 65 3.61 25.45 -20.34
N CYS A 66 2.54 24.67 -20.14
CA CYS A 66 1.34 24.69 -20.97
C CYS A 66 0.24 25.63 -20.49
N GLU A 67 0.14 25.86 -19.18
CA GLU A 67 -0.94 26.61 -18.52
C GLU A 67 -0.38 27.46 -17.35
N PRO A 68 0.59 28.37 -17.61
CA PRO A 68 1.37 29.05 -16.57
C PRO A 68 0.53 29.90 -15.59
N ARG A 69 -0.67 30.34 -15.98
CA ARG A 69 -1.55 31.19 -15.15
C ARG A 69 -2.51 30.41 -14.26
N LEU A 70 -2.72 29.12 -14.53
CA LEU A 70 -3.76 28.32 -13.86
C LEU A 70 -3.15 27.29 -12.90
N GLU A 71 -2.09 26.61 -13.32
CA GLU A 71 -1.67 25.36 -12.65
C GLU A 71 -0.23 25.38 -12.14
N ALA A 72 0.49 26.50 -12.25
CA ALA A 72 1.92 26.55 -11.92
C ALA A 72 2.23 26.16 -10.47
N ASP A 73 1.40 26.57 -9.51
CA ASP A 73 1.61 26.25 -8.08
C ASP A 73 0.78 25.08 -7.57
N ALA A 74 -0.29 24.70 -8.28
CA ALA A 74 -1.25 23.70 -7.82
C ALA A 74 -0.60 22.33 -7.58
N TRP A 75 0.35 21.92 -8.42
CA TRP A 75 1.04 20.63 -8.29
C TRP A 75 2.00 20.56 -7.10
N ARG A 76 2.69 21.67 -6.78
CA ARG A 76 3.51 21.75 -5.57
C ARG A 76 2.63 21.68 -4.32
N GLN A 77 1.47 22.33 -4.34
CA GLN A 77 0.51 22.25 -3.24
C GLN A 77 -0.08 20.84 -3.09
N ARG A 78 -0.40 20.16 -4.19
CA ARG A 78 -0.84 18.75 -4.17
C ARG A 78 0.24 17.84 -3.54
N MET A 79 1.51 18.03 -3.90
CA MET A 79 2.62 17.30 -3.28
C MET A 79 2.75 17.59 -1.77
N LYS A 80 2.61 18.85 -1.35
CA LYS A 80 2.62 19.21 0.08
C LYS A 80 1.47 18.54 0.83
N ARG A 81 0.25 18.62 0.30
CA ARG A 81 -0.93 17.98 0.89
C ARG A 81 -0.79 16.47 0.98
N LEU A 82 -0.19 15.83 -0.03
CA LEU A 82 0.08 14.39 0.02
C LEU A 82 0.99 14.05 1.21
N VAL A 83 2.10 14.76 1.38
CA VAL A 83 3.02 14.52 2.51
C VAL A 83 2.38 14.84 3.86
N GLU A 84 1.54 15.86 3.92
CA GLU A 84 0.81 16.25 5.13
C GLU A 84 -0.22 15.20 5.54
N LEU A 85 -1.02 14.69 4.59
CA LEU A 85 -2.05 13.68 4.87
C LEU A 85 -1.46 12.31 5.21
N GLU A 86 -0.34 11.96 4.59
CA GLU A 86 0.26 10.63 4.71
C GLU A 86 1.23 10.50 5.89
N GLU A 87 1.66 11.64 6.47
CA GLU A 87 2.64 11.75 7.54
C GLU A 87 3.78 10.71 7.45
N PRO A 88 4.47 10.60 6.30
CA PRO A 88 5.41 9.51 6.07
C PRO A 88 6.62 9.64 6.99
N GLN A 89 7.19 8.49 7.35
CA GLN A 89 8.47 8.44 8.05
C GLN A 89 9.54 9.21 7.27
N ALA A 90 10.55 9.75 7.97
CA ALA A 90 11.53 10.65 7.37
C ALA A 90 12.20 10.10 6.10
N VAL A 91 12.52 8.79 6.07
CA VAL A 91 13.10 8.14 4.88
C VAL A 91 12.11 8.13 3.71
N ALA A 92 10.87 7.67 3.94
CA ALA A 92 9.83 7.65 2.91
C ALA A 92 9.50 9.07 2.40
N ARG A 93 9.45 10.05 3.30
CA ARG A 93 9.29 11.47 2.94
C ARG A 93 10.40 11.94 1.99
N ASN A 94 11.66 11.58 2.29
CA ASN A 94 12.80 11.94 1.46
C ASN A 94 12.71 11.27 0.08
N ASP A 95 12.31 10.01 0.01
CA ASP A 95 12.13 9.29 -1.26
C ASP A 95 11.03 9.92 -2.12
N MET A 96 9.90 10.31 -1.52
CA MET A 96 8.82 11.02 -2.19
C MET A 96 9.29 12.36 -2.77
N VAL A 97 10.01 13.17 -1.98
CA VAL A 97 10.56 14.47 -2.42
C VAL A 97 11.61 14.27 -3.53
N ALA A 98 12.50 13.28 -3.38
CA ALA A 98 13.52 12.96 -4.37
C ALA A 98 12.88 12.51 -5.69
N ALA A 99 11.83 11.69 -5.64
CA ALA A 99 11.09 11.25 -6.80
C ALA A 99 10.40 12.41 -7.53
N PHE A 100 9.74 13.31 -6.79
CA PHE A 100 9.15 14.53 -7.34
C PHE A 100 10.21 15.36 -8.09
N ASN A 101 11.33 15.68 -7.44
CA ASN A 101 12.38 16.51 -8.02
C ASN A 101 13.02 15.86 -9.26
N LYS A 102 13.33 14.56 -9.17
CA LYS A 102 13.92 13.80 -10.28
C LYS A 102 12.97 13.76 -11.48
N ALA A 103 11.69 13.54 -11.25
CA ALA A 103 10.70 13.46 -12.31
C ALA A 103 10.42 14.82 -12.96
N TYR A 104 10.39 15.90 -12.15
CA TYR A 104 10.34 17.27 -12.66
C TYR A 104 11.51 17.57 -13.60
N SER A 105 12.75 17.31 -13.19
CA SER A 105 13.94 17.57 -14.02
C SER A 105 13.95 16.74 -15.30
N ARG A 106 13.46 15.49 -15.25
CA ARG A 106 13.32 14.63 -16.44
C ARG A 106 12.26 15.16 -17.40
N ALA A 107 11.11 15.58 -16.89
CA ALA A 107 10.07 16.19 -17.70
C ALA A 107 10.56 17.51 -18.32
N GLN A 108 11.36 18.29 -17.60
CA GLN A 108 11.98 19.51 -18.10
C GLN A 108 12.92 19.25 -19.27
N ALA A 109 13.82 18.28 -19.15
CA ALA A 109 14.71 17.90 -20.24
C ALA A 109 13.95 17.36 -21.46
N ARG A 110 12.86 16.61 -21.23
CA ARG A 110 12.09 15.96 -22.30
C ARG A 110 11.11 16.90 -23.02
N PHE A 111 10.53 17.86 -22.30
CA PHE A 111 9.47 18.74 -22.79
C PHE A 111 9.82 20.21 -22.46
N PRO A 112 10.85 20.80 -23.08
CA PRO A 112 11.26 22.17 -22.79
C PRO A 112 10.23 23.23 -23.22
N VAL A 113 9.33 22.86 -24.13
CA VAL A 113 8.23 23.72 -24.63
C VAL A 113 6.91 22.97 -24.55
N CYS A 114 5.80 23.70 -24.47
CA CYS A 114 4.47 23.10 -24.56
C CYS A 114 4.10 22.81 -26.01
N ASP A 115 4.18 21.53 -26.40
CA ASP A 115 3.68 21.02 -27.67
C ASP A 115 2.55 19.99 -27.46
N ARG A 116 2.04 19.41 -28.55
CA ARG A 116 1.00 18.37 -28.48
C ARG A 116 1.48 17.14 -27.70
N ARG A 117 2.74 16.72 -27.88
CA ARG A 117 3.30 15.54 -27.21
C ARG A 117 3.38 15.73 -25.69
N ALA A 118 3.70 16.93 -25.23
CA ALA A 118 3.73 17.27 -23.81
C ALA A 118 2.31 17.19 -23.20
N ARG A 119 1.30 17.71 -23.91
CA ARG A 119 -0.11 17.63 -23.48
C ARG A 119 -0.61 16.19 -23.40
N ASP A 120 -0.32 15.39 -24.43
CA ASP A 120 -0.71 13.98 -24.47
C ASP A 120 -0.02 13.18 -23.35
N TYR A 121 1.27 13.46 -23.11
CA TYR A 121 2.01 12.85 -22.01
C TYR A 121 1.41 13.21 -20.65
N ALA A 122 1.09 14.49 -20.42
CA ALA A 122 0.45 14.92 -19.18
C ALA A 122 -0.92 14.27 -18.97
N ALA A 123 -1.72 14.11 -20.02
CA ALA A 123 -2.99 13.40 -19.94
C ALA A 123 -2.80 11.93 -19.55
N ALA A 124 -1.85 11.24 -20.19
CA ALA A 124 -1.53 9.85 -19.84
C ALA A 124 -1.01 9.70 -18.40
N LYS A 125 -0.22 10.67 -17.91
CA LYS A 125 0.28 10.68 -16.53
C LYS A 125 -0.80 10.99 -15.50
N ALA A 126 -1.75 11.86 -15.82
CA ALA A 126 -2.92 12.06 -14.97
C ALA A 126 -3.70 10.75 -14.81
N ALA A 127 -4.01 10.06 -15.92
CA ALA A 127 -4.70 8.77 -15.87
C ALA A 127 -3.91 7.67 -15.13
N GLN A 128 -2.58 7.70 -15.21
CA GLN A 128 -1.74 6.82 -14.39
C GLN A 128 -1.85 7.17 -12.90
N GLY A 129 -1.87 8.46 -12.56
CA GLY A 129 -2.03 8.95 -11.20
C GLY A 129 -3.35 8.51 -10.58
N ASP A 130 -4.46 8.59 -11.33
CA ASP A 130 -5.78 8.16 -10.88
C ASP A 130 -5.79 6.68 -10.45
N LYS A 131 -5.09 5.82 -11.20
CA LYS A 131 -4.94 4.40 -10.85
C LYS A 131 -4.14 4.18 -9.57
N ILE A 132 -3.15 5.04 -9.30
CA ILE A 132 -2.36 4.96 -8.06
C ILE A 132 -3.21 5.42 -6.88
N VAL A 133 -3.91 6.55 -7.03
CA VAL A 133 -4.83 7.07 -6.00
C VAL A 133 -5.88 6.03 -5.65
N ALA A 134 -6.49 5.39 -6.66
CA ALA A 134 -7.48 4.32 -6.43
C ALA A 134 -6.92 3.19 -5.55
N ARG A 135 -5.68 2.74 -5.81
CA ARG A 135 -5.03 1.71 -4.96
C ARG A 135 -4.74 2.21 -3.55
N LEU A 136 -4.30 3.46 -3.40
CA LEU A 136 -4.00 4.04 -2.08
C LEU A 136 -5.25 4.18 -1.21
N THR A 137 -6.41 4.41 -1.83
CA THR A 137 -7.70 4.60 -1.14
C THR A 137 -8.52 3.33 -1.00
N GLU A 138 -8.14 2.23 -1.66
CA GLU A 138 -8.94 1.00 -1.65
C GLU A 138 -9.23 0.47 -0.23
N PRO A 139 -8.26 0.39 0.70
CA PRO A 139 -8.55 -0.10 2.05
C PRO A 139 -9.54 0.80 2.82
N LEU A 140 -9.53 2.11 2.52
CA LEU A 140 -10.47 3.06 3.12
C LEU A 140 -11.88 2.85 2.56
N ARG A 141 -12.00 2.59 1.25
CA ARG A 141 -13.29 2.32 0.60
C ARG A 141 -13.93 1.07 1.18
N GLU A 142 -13.16 0.01 1.34
CA GLU A 142 -13.61 -1.24 1.96
C GLU A 142 -14.10 -1.01 3.41
N ALA A 143 -13.34 -0.27 4.21
CA ALA A 143 -13.73 0.05 5.59
C ALA A 143 -15.04 0.88 5.66
N ILE A 144 -15.23 1.84 4.76
CA ILE A 144 -16.46 2.64 4.70
C ILE A 144 -17.65 1.79 4.24
N GLU A 145 -17.44 0.84 3.31
CA GLU A 145 -18.49 -0.07 2.84
C GLU A 145 -18.91 -1.07 3.94
N GLU A 146 -17.97 -1.55 4.75
CA GLU A 146 -18.26 -2.39 5.93
C GLU A 146 -19.03 -1.63 7.01
N ASP A 147 -18.62 -0.41 7.35
CA ASP A 147 -19.33 0.43 8.32
C ASP A 147 -20.72 0.85 7.79
N GLY A 148 -20.82 1.15 6.51
CA GLY A 148 -22.08 1.48 5.84
C GLY A 148 -23.04 0.29 5.78
N THR A 149 -22.54 -0.91 5.51
CA THR A 149 -23.35 -2.14 5.56
C THR A 149 -23.72 -2.50 6.99
N ALA A 150 -22.85 -2.32 7.97
CA ALA A 150 -23.18 -2.46 9.38
C ALA A 150 -24.28 -1.48 9.82
N PHE A 151 -24.24 -0.23 9.39
CA PHE A 151 -25.30 0.77 9.62
C PHE A 151 -26.62 0.37 8.93
N VAL A 152 -26.58 -0.09 7.67
CA VAL A 152 -27.77 -0.56 6.94
C VAL A 152 -28.38 -1.81 7.58
N LEU A 153 -27.55 -2.76 8.06
CA LEU A 153 -28.02 -3.97 8.75
C LEU A 153 -28.56 -3.67 10.16
N SER A 154 -28.03 -2.64 10.83
CA SER A 154 -28.55 -2.15 12.11
C SER A 154 -29.82 -1.27 11.94
N GLY A 155 -30.06 -0.77 10.72
CA GLY A 155 -31.04 0.27 10.40
C GLY A 155 -32.36 -0.17 9.77
N THR A 156 -32.96 -1.30 10.19
CA THR A 156 -34.40 -1.56 9.93
C THR A 156 -35.33 -0.71 10.80
N GLN A 157 -34.81 0.26 11.55
CA GLN A 157 -35.62 1.28 12.21
C GLN A 157 -36.01 2.37 11.19
N THR A 158 -37.18 2.19 10.57
CA THR A 158 -37.93 3.24 9.89
C THR A 158 -37.94 4.52 10.76
N PRO A 159 -37.64 5.72 10.23
CA PRO A 159 -37.83 6.94 11.00
C PRO A 159 -39.34 7.16 11.18
N GLU A 160 -39.86 6.74 12.33
CA GLU A 160 -41.19 7.12 12.81
C GLU A 160 -41.18 8.60 13.17
N ASN A 161 -41.68 9.40 12.22
CA ASN A 161 -42.54 10.55 12.43
C ASN A 161 -42.43 11.25 13.81
N ARG A 162 -41.46 12.14 13.97
CA ARG A 162 -41.51 13.16 15.03
C ARG A 162 -42.41 14.31 14.57
N LYS A 163 -43.71 14.15 14.77
CA LYS A 163 -44.62 15.26 15.06
C LYS A 163 -44.28 15.77 16.46
N ASP A 164 -44.00 17.06 16.60
CA ASP A 164 -44.19 17.91 17.79
C ASP A 164 -43.96 19.35 17.29
N THR A 165 -44.98 20.14 16.94
CA THR A 165 -45.70 21.10 17.82
C THR A 165 -44.76 21.90 18.73
N ASP A 166 -44.42 23.12 18.31
CA ASP A 166 -45.06 24.37 18.81
C ASP A 166 -44.80 25.53 17.83
#